data_AF-A0A7S2D9X7-F1
#
_entry.id   AF-A0A7S2D9X7-F1
#
_cell.length_a   1.000
_cell.length_b   1.000
_cell.length_c   1.000
_cell.angle_alpha   90.00
_cell.angle_beta   90.00
_cell.angle_gamma   90.00
#
_symmetry.space_group_name_H-M   'P 1'
#
loop_
_entity.id
_entity.type
_entity.pdbx_description
1 polymer ?
#
loop_
_entity_poly.entity_id
_entity_poly.type
_entity_poly.pdbx_seq_one_letter_code
_entity_poly.pdbx_strand_id
1 'polypeptide(L)'
;LKPRPSSLQRPGASNNFRASSPTVPRWPARRSPPDLAMPITAEQFATTLENMTRAWEGIPETERLPKDEEKSFFDDYKSTCLEMIQRWHSGESSHPDRKDLASEYEHSEQGMKKLVDDLFAIKDDPFVQAADLKLRLIKYTAPPRE
;
A
#
# COMPACT_ATOMS: atom_id res chain seq x y z
N LEU A 1 54.66 3.82 -81.05
CA LEU A 1 55.22 4.51 -79.86
C LEU A 1 55.58 3.45 -78.80
N LYS A 2 56.88 3.17 -78.63
CA LYS A 2 57.51 2.57 -77.44
C LYS A 2 58.03 3.74 -76.55
N PRO A 3 58.57 3.59 -75.31
CA PRO A 3 58.49 2.52 -74.29
C PRO A 3 58.29 3.06 -72.82
N ARG A 4 58.33 2.13 -71.84
CA ARG A 4 58.51 2.21 -70.35
C ARG A 4 59.63 3.19 -69.87
N PRO A 5 59.79 3.59 -68.55
CA PRO A 5 59.79 2.69 -67.37
C PRO A 5 59.43 3.26 -65.95
N SER A 6 59.46 2.34 -64.97
CA SER A 6 59.92 2.43 -63.55
C SER A 6 59.18 3.22 -62.45
N SER A 7 58.61 2.42 -61.53
CA SER A 7 58.90 2.33 -60.07
C SER A 7 58.97 3.58 -59.19
N LEU A 8 58.11 3.61 -58.15
CA LEU A 8 58.51 4.09 -56.82
C LEU A 8 57.63 3.47 -55.72
N GLN A 9 58.30 2.77 -54.81
CA GLN A 9 57.79 2.24 -53.54
C GLN A 9 57.32 3.34 -52.58
N ARG A 10 56.36 3.01 -51.70
CA ARG A 10 56.52 3.25 -50.25
C ARG A 10 55.57 2.38 -49.39
N PRO A 11 55.96 2.08 -48.13
CA PRO A 11 55.42 0.99 -47.32
C PRO A 11 54.60 1.44 -46.10
N GLY A 12 53.97 0.47 -45.41
CA GLY A 12 53.52 0.56 -44.02
C GLY A 12 52.14 1.20 -43.83
N ALA A 13 51.31 0.83 -42.87
CA ALA A 13 51.49 -0.05 -41.73
C ALA A 13 50.10 -0.52 -41.27
N SER A 14 50.06 -1.74 -40.74
CA SER A 14 48.97 -2.29 -39.96
C SER A 14 48.55 -1.34 -38.84
N ASN A 15 47.24 -1.21 -38.60
CA ASN A 15 46.74 -0.87 -37.28
C ASN A 15 45.38 -1.54 -37.03
N ASN A 16 45.46 -2.73 -36.42
CA ASN A 16 44.32 -3.39 -35.79
C ASN A 16 43.96 -2.60 -34.52
N PHE A 17 43.00 -1.69 -34.61
CA PHE A 17 42.37 -1.10 -33.44
C PHE A 17 41.39 -2.09 -32.84
N ARG A 18 41.89 -2.92 -31.90
CA ARG A 18 41.05 -3.69 -30.97
C ARG A 18 40.51 -2.70 -29.94
N ALA A 19 39.23 -2.35 -30.07
CA ALA A 19 38.52 -1.57 -29.06
C ALA A 19 38.44 -2.38 -27.76
N SER A 20 39.18 -1.94 -26.74
CA SER A 20 38.99 -2.41 -25.36
C SER A 20 37.72 -1.78 -24.82
N SER A 21 36.69 -2.59 -24.59
CA SER A 21 35.47 -2.17 -23.90
C SER A 21 35.81 -1.68 -22.48
N PRO A 22 35.32 -0.51 -22.04
CA PRO A 22 35.52 -0.06 -20.67
C PRO A 22 34.76 -0.99 -19.72
N THR A 23 35.50 -1.63 -18.82
CA THR A 23 34.95 -2.38 -17.68
C THR A 23 34.21 -1.40 -16.78
N VAL A 24 32.87 -1.45 -16.81
CA VAL A 24 32.04 -0.73 -15.84
C VAL A 24 32.38 -1.21 -14.43
N PRO A 25 32.65 -0.30 -13.48
CA PRO A 25 32.82 -0.68 -12.08
C PRO A 25 31.53 -1.35 -11.59
N ARG A 26 31.64 -2.62 -11.21
CA ARG A 26 30.57 -3.37 -10.55
C ARG A 26 30.39 -2.80 -9.15
N TRP A 27 29.57 -1.76 -9.03
CA TRP A 27 29.11 -1.24 -7.75
C TRP A 27 28.51 -2.40 -6.94
N PRO A 28 28.84 -2.55 -5.64
CA PRO A 28 28.12 -3.51 -4.82
C PRO A 28 26.65 -3.14 -4.89
N ALA A 29 25.80 -4.14 -5.16
CA ALA A 29 24.35 -3.98 -5.20
C ALA A 29 23.93 -3.12 -4.00
N ARG A 30 23.38 -1.95 -4.31
CA ARG A 30 22.78 -1.04 -3.32
C ARG A 30 21.78 -1.90 -2.56
N ARG A 31 22.12 -2.32 -1.34
CA ARG A 31 21.12 -2.90 -0.45
C ARG A 31 20.07 -1.80 -0.33
N SER A 32 18.86 -2.08 -0.80
CA SER A 32 17.72 -1.23 -0.49
C SER A 32 17.74 -1.00 1.03
N PRO A 33 17.50 0.22 1.52
CA PRO A 33 17.31 0.42 2.96
C PRO A 33 16.22 -0.56 3.44
N PRO A 34 16.34 -1.09 4.67
CA PRO A 34 15.32 -1.95 5.24
C PRO A 34 13.97 -1.24 5.11
N ASP A 35 12.95 -1.98 4.64
CA ASP A 35 11.56 -1.52 4.57
C ASP A 35 11.24 -0.64 5.77
N LEU A 36 11.04 0.65 5.51
CA LEU A 36 10.54 1.56 6.52
C LEU A 36 9.08 1.13 6.73
N ALA A 37 8.86 0.27 7.72
CA ALA A 37 7.53 -0.05 8.23
C ALA A 37 6.82 1.26 8.55
N MET A 38 5.78 1.59 7.80
CA MET A 38 5.00 2.82 7.97
C MET A 38 3.67 2.43 8.59
N PRO A 39 3.49 2.61 9.91
CA PRO A 39 2.22 2.29 10.56
C PRO A 39 1.09 3.12 9.93
N ILE A 40 -0.12 2.56 9.92
CA ILE A 40 -1.31 3.22 9.41
C ILE A 40 -1.48 4.59 10.07
N THR A 41 -1.73 5.60 9.25
CA THR A 41 -1.96 6.96 9.76
C THR A 41 -3.43 7.16 10.15
N ALA A 42 -3.69 8.20 10.93
CA ALA A 42 -5.06 8.62 11.27
C ALA A 42 -5.92 8.86 10.02
N GLU A 43 -5.37 9.48 8.98
CA GLU A 43 -6.08 9.76 7.73
C GLU A 43 -6.42 8.49 6.96
N GLN A 44 -5.50 7.53 6.90
CA GLN A 44 -5.73 6.23 6.26
C GLN A 44 -6.79 5.43 7.02
N PHE A 45 -6.73 5.43 8.35
CA PHE A 45 -7.75 4.75 9.13
C PHE A 45 -9.12 5.43 9.00
N ALA A 46 -9.18 6.76 9.07
CA ALA A 46 -10.42 7.52 8.85
C ALA A 46 -11.01 7.23 7.46
N THR A 47 -10.18 7.19 6.41
CA THR A 47 -10.61 6.80 5.05
C THR A 47 -11.21 5.39 5.02
N THR A 48 -10.64 4.46 5.80
CA THR A 48 -11.19 3.10 5.92
C THR A 48 -12.58 3.11 6.58
N LEU A 49 -12.75 3.85 7.68
CA LEU A 49 -14.04 4.01 8.36
C LEU A 49 -15.09 4.71 7.49
N GLU A 50 -14.68 5.69 6.67
CA GLU A 50 -15.57 6.34 5.70
C GLU A 50 -16.05 5.38 4.61
N ASN A 51 -15.17 4.52 4.10
CA ASN A 51 -15.56 3.50 3.13
C ASN A 51 -16.56 2.50 3.73
N MET A 52 -16.37 2.10 4.99
CA MET A 52 -17.36 1.29 5.71
C MET A 52 -18.68 2.02 5.90
N THR A 53 -18.63 3.32 6.24
CA THR A 53 -19.81 4.17 6.39
C THR A 53 -20.62 4.20 5.09
N ARG A 54 -19.98 4.41 3.94
CA ARG A 54 -20.64 4.40 2.62
C ARG A 54 -21.30 3.06 2.30
N ALA A 55 -20.69 1.94 2.71
CA ALA A 55 -21.30 0.63 2.55
C ALA A 55 -22.60 0.51 3.36
N TRP A 56 -22.62 1.04 4.59
CA TRP A 56 -23.84 1.10 5.42
C TRP A 56 -24.89 2.08 4.90
N GLU A 57 -24.49 3.20 4.32
CA GLU A 57 -25.41 4.16 3.67
C GLU A 57 -26.22 3.49 2.55
N GLY A 58 -25.64 2.50 1.86
CA GLY A 58 -26.34 1.70 0.85
C GLY A 58 -27.38 0.71 1.39
N ILE A 59 -27.37 0.44 2.70
CA ILE A 59 -28.33 -0.46 3.36
C ILE A 59 -29.53 0.38 3.84
N PRO A 60 -30.79 -0.03 3.58
CA PRO A 60 -31.98 0.65 4.11
C PRO A 60 -31.94 0.76 5.63
N GLU A 61 -32.37 1.89 6.20
CA GLU A 61 -32.25 2.17 7.64
C GLU A 61 -32.90 1.11 8.54
N THR A 62 -33.97 0.46 8.07
CA THR A 62 -34.69 -0.61 8.77
C THR A 62 -33.94 -1.94 8.81
N GLU A 63 -32.97 -2.14 7.91
CA GLU A 63 -32.14 -3.33 7.82
C GLU A 63 -30.76 -3.15 8.47
N ARG A 64 -30.50 -1.95 9.02
CA ARG A 64 -29.26 -1.66 9.76
C ARG A 64 -29.32 -2.22 11.19
N LEU A 65 -28.31 -1.92 12.00
CA LEU A 65 -28.27 -2.39 13.38
C LEU A 65 -29.16 -1.56 14.30
N PRO A 66 -29.74 -2.16 15.36
CA PRO A 66 -30.54 -1.45 16.36
C PRO A 66 -29.74 -0.38 17.09
N LYS A 67 -30.35 0.77 17.37
CA LYS A 67 -29.71 1.90 18.08
C LYS A 67 -29.17 1.55 19.46
N ASP A 68 -29.84 0.65 20.17
CA ASP A 68 -29.46 0.19 21.50
C ASP A 68 -28.27 -0.77 21.50
N GLU A 69 -27.87 -1.29 20.33
CA GLU A 69 -26.65 -2.08 20.14
C GLU A 69 -25.46 -1.22 19.68
N GLU A 70 -25.55 0.11 19.77
CA GLU A 70 -24.48 1.04 19.34
C GLU A 70 -23.16 0.71 20.04
N LYS A 71 -22.12 0.53 19.22
CA LYS A 71 -20.75 0.25 19.65
C LYS A 71 -19.77 1.05 18.80
N SER A 72 -18.72 1.57 19.43
CA SER A 72 -17.58 2.12 18.71
C SER A 72 -16.86 1.00 17.96
N PHE A 73 -16.15 1.35 16.90
CA PHE A 73 -15.20 0.46 16.27
C PHE A 73 -14.28 -0.21 17.30
N PHE A 74 -13.81 0.55 18.30
CA PHE A 74 -12.88 0.06 19.32
C PHE A 74 -13.51 -0.88 20.35
N ASP A 75 -14.84 -1.02 20.39
CA ASP A 75 -15.52 -1.98 21.26
C ASP A 75 -15.59 -3.39 20.65
N ASP A 76 -15.59 -3.50 19.31
CA ASP A 76 -15.63 -4.76 18.56
C ASP A 76 -14.73 -4.72 17.31
N TYR A 77 -13.45 -4.44 17.54
CA TYR A 77 -12.48 -4.19 16.47
C TYR A 77 -11.95 -5.48 15.83
N LYS A 78 -11.94 -6.62 16.53
CA LYS A 78 -11.18 -7.82 16.11
C LYS A 78 -11.65 -8.39 14.76
N SER A 79 -12.95 -8.65 14.64
CA SER A 79 -13.58 -9.15 13.42
C SER A 79 -13.37 -8.17 12.26
N THR A 80 -13.54 -6.88 12.55
CA THR A 80 -13.43 -5.82 11.57
C THR A 80 -11.98 -5.62 11.09
N CYS A 81 -10.99 -5.72 11.97
CA CYS A 81 -9.56 -5.65 11.62
C CYS A 81 -9.14 -6.81 10.70
N LEU A 82 -9.64 -8.02 10.96
CA LEU A 82 -9.40 -9.16 10.06
C LEU A 82 -10.01 -8.93 8.69
N GLU A 83 -11.26 -8.45 8.64
CA GLU A 83 -11.92 -8.11 7.37
C GLU A 83 -11.17 -7.01 6.61
N MET A 84 -10.67 -5.98 7.30
CA MET A 84 -9.86 -4.91 6.70
C MET A 84 -8.60 -5.48 6.04
N ILE A 85 -7.83 -6.28 6.77
CA ILE A 85 -6.61 -6.92 6.24
C ILE A 85 -6.96 -7.81 5.05
N GLN A 86 -7.96 -8.68 5.19
CA GLN A 86 -8.41 -9.56 4.11
C GLN A 86 -8.75 -8.75 2.85
N ARG A 87 -9.49 -7.64 2.98
CA ARG A 87 -9.87 -6.78 1.85
C ARG A 87 -8.71 -6.03 1.22
N TRP A 88 -7.70 -5.63 2.01
CA TRP A 88 -6.49 -5.02 1.47
C TRP A 88 -5.70 -6.04 0.63
N HIS A 89 -5.57 -7.27 1.12
CA HIS A 89 -4.87 -8.36 0.42
C HIS A 89 -5.64 -8.91 -0.80
N SER A 90 -6.97 -9.03 -0.73
CA SER A 90 -7.79 -9.50 -1.86
C SER A 90 -7.93 -8.45 -2.97
N GLY A 91 -7.68 -7.18 -2.65
CA GLY A 91 -7.87 -6.06 -3.56
C GLY A 91 -9.31 -5.57 -3.67
N GLU A 92 -10.24 -6.11 -2.86
CA GLU A 92 -11.63 -5.68 -2.77
C GLU A 92 -11.79 -4.33 -2.05
N SER A 93 -10.80 -3.93 -1.25
CA SER A 93 -10.80 -2.62 -0.60
C SER A 93 -10.75 -1.50 -1.64
N SER A 94 -11.61 -0.49 -1.48
CA SER A 94 -11.54 0.76 -2.26
C SER A 94 -10.50 1.75 -1.71
N HIS A 95 -9.73 1.37 -0.68
CA HIS A 95 -8.71 2.22 -0.09
C HIS A 95 -7.58 2.52 -1.11
N PRO A 96 -7.15 3.79 -1.27
CA PRO A 96 -6.08 4.15 -2.20
C PRO A 96 -4.77 3.44 -1.86
N ASP A 97 -4.41 3.43 -0.58
CA ASP A 97 -3.15 2.86 -0.08
C ASP A 97 -3.25 1.36 0.27
N ARG A 98 -4.27 0.65 -0.21
CA ARG A 98 -4.50 -0.76 0.18
C ARG A 98 -3.29 -1.68 -0.05
N LYS A 99 -2.48 -1.41 -1.08
CA LYS A 99 -1.30 -2.20 -1.40
C LYS A 99 -0.21 -2.01 -0.34
N ASP A 100 -0.01 -0.77 0.09
CA ASP A 100 0.97 -0.42 1.11
C ASP A 100 0.50 -0.97 2.47
N LEU A 101 -0.79 -0.83 2.79
CA LEU A 101 -1.38 -1.41 3.99
C LEU A 101 -1.32 -2.95 4.00
N ALA A 102 -1.55 -3.61 2.86
CA ALA A 102 -1.40 -5.07 2.76
C ALA A 102 0.06 -5.51 2.93
N SER A 103 1.03 -4.69 2.49
CA SER A 103 2.45 -4.96 2.71
C SER A 103 2.86 -4.76 4.17
N GLU A 104 2.25 -3.78 4.85
CA GLU A 104 2.54 -3.44 6.25
C GLU A 104 1.93 -4.44 7.24
N TYR A 105 0.72 -4.91 6.93
CA TYR A 105 -0.07 -5.82 7.76
C TYR A 105 -0.27 -7.15 7.04
N GLU A 106 0.50 -8.16 7.46
CA GLU A 106 0.37 -9.52 6.93
C GLU A 106 -1.05 -10.07 7.09
N HIS A 107 -1.49 -10.92 6.16
CA HIS A 107 -2.76 -11.65 6.25
C HIS A 107 -2.68 -12.81 7.27
N SER A 108 -2.41 -12.46 8.53
CA SER A 108 -2.20 -13.37 9.66
C SER A 108 -2.69 -12.74 10.97
N GLU A 109 -2.80 -13.55 12.03
CA GLU A 109 -3.10 -13.02 13.36
C GLU A 109 -2.05 -12.03 13.87
N GLN A 110 -0.79 -12.17 13.44
CA GLN A 110 0.28 -11.25 13.81
C GLN A 110 0.07 -9.88 13.14
N GLY A 111 -0.30 -9.86 11.86
CA GLY A 111 -0.65 -8.63 11.16
C GLY A 111 -1.87 -7.94 11.78
N MET A 112 -2.88 -8.71 12.19
CA MET A 112 -4.03 -8.18 12.93
C MET A 112 -3.60 -7.55 14.26
N LYS A 113 -2.76 -8.23 15.05
CA LYS A 113 -2.29 -7.70 16.33
C LYS A 113 -1.53 -6.38 16.13
N LYS A 114 -0.64 -6.33 15.14
CA LYS A 114 0.11 -5.13 14.78
C LYS A 114 -0.82 -3.98 14.38
N LEU A 115 -1.80 -4.25 13.52
CA LEU A 115 -2.81 -3.26 13.12
C LEU A 115 -3.55 -2.72 14.34
N VAL A 116 -4.00 -3.60 15.24
CA VAL A 116 -4.71 -3.19 16.46
C VAL A 116 -3.83 -2.27 17.31
N ASP A 117 -2.57 -2.64 17.55
CA ASP A 117 -1.65 -1.81 18.34
C ASP A 117 -1.50 -0.41 17.72
N ASP A 118 -1.35 -0.32 16.40
CA ASP A 118 -1.24 0.95 15.67
C ASP A 118 -2.54 1.77 15.73
N LEU A 119 -3.70 1.13 15.54
CA LEU A 119 -5.01 1.78 15.59
C LEU A 119 -5.32 2.35 16.98
N PHE A 120 -4.94 1.62 18.05
CA PHE A 120 -5.11 2.10 19.42
C PHE A 120 -4.19 3.27 19.76
N ALA A 121 -3.03 3.38 19.11
CA ALA A 121 -2.13 4.52 19.27
C ALA A 121 -2.70 5.83 18.68
N ILE A 122 -3.58 5.73 17.66
CA ILE A 122 -4.21 6.88 16.98
C ILE A 122 -5.69 7.06 17.33
N LYS A 123 -6.24 6.29 18.27
CA LYS A 123 -7.69 6.28 18.59
C LYS A 123 -8.24 7.65 19.01
N ASP A 124 -7.40 8.46 19.65
CA ASP A 124 -7.76 9.76 20.19
C ASP A 124 -7.54 10.90 19.16
N ASP A 125 -7.13 10.55 17.94
CA ASP A 125 -7.00 11.51 16.85
C ASP A 125 -8.38 12.06 16.43
N PRO A 126 -8.54 13.39 16.26
CA PRO A 126 -9.83 13.98 15.90
C PRO A 126 -10.44 13.45 14.60
N PHE A 127 -9.64 13.10 13.60
CA PHE A 127 -10.14 12.54 12.34
C PHE A 127 -10.70 11.13 12.55
N VAL A 128 -10.02 10.33 13.38
CA VAL A 128 -10.45 8.98 13.74
C VAL A 128 -11.74 9.03 14.56
N GLN A 129 -11.81 9.91 15.56
CA GLN A 129 -13.02 10.08 16.38
C GLN A 129 -14.23 10.53 15.56
N ALA A 130 -14.02 11.49 14.64
CA ALA A 130 -15.09 11.99 13.77
C ALA A 130 -15.60 10.89 12.82
N ALA A 131 -14.69 10.11 12.22
CA ALA A 131 -15.04 9.03 11.33
C ALA A 131 -15.74 7.87 12.07
N ASP A 132 -15.28 7.50 13.27
CA ASP A 132 -15.93 6.48 14.11
C ASP A 132 -17.35 6.92 14.54
N LEU A 133 -17.50 8.16 15.01
CA LEU A 133 -18.81 8.69 15.37
C LEU A 133 -19.76 8.69 14.17
N LYS A 134 -19.28 9.11 13.00
CA LYS A 134 -20.09 9.08 11.77
C LYS A 134 -20.52 7.66 11.42
N LEU A 135 -19.60 6.70 11.47
CA LEU A 135 -19.90 5.29 11.22
C LEU A 135 -21.00 4.80 12.16
N ARG A 136 -20.90 5.11 13.46
CA ARG A 136 -21.91 4.72 14.45
C ARG A 136 -23.29 5.27 14.13
N LEU A 137 -23.38 6.58 13.85
CA LEU A 137 -24.65 7.24 13.55
C LEU A 137 -25.34 6.68 12.30
N ILE A 138 -24.58 6.16 11.34
CA ILE A 138 -25.12 5.54 10.13
C ILE A 138 -25.44 4.06 10.33
N LYS A 139 -24.55 3.32 10.99
CA LYS A 139 -24.65 1.87 11.19
C LYS A 139 -25.79 1.48 12.15
N TYR A 140 -26.06 2.31 13.15
CA TYR A 140 -27.02 2.04 14.22
C TYR A 140 -28.25 2.95 14.08
N THR A 141 -29.13 2.66 13.11
CA THR A 141 -30.34 3.47 12.87
C THR A 141 -31.65 2.72 13.06
N ALA A 142 -31.61 1.38 13.09
CA ALA A 142 -32.83 0.57 13.18
C ALA A 142 -33.48 0.70 14.57
N PRO A 143 -34.80 0.50 14.67
CA PRO A 143 -35.49 0.47 15.96
C PRO A 143 -35.00 -0.70 16.85
N PRO A 144 -35.18 -0.59 18.19
CA PRO A 144 -34.88 -1.69 19.11
C PRO A 144 -35.64 -2.96 18.75
N ARG A 145 -35.05 -4.13 19.02
CA ARG A 145 -35.71 -5.43 18.85
C ARG A 145 -36.61 -5.70 20.05
N GLU A 146 -37.92 -5.83 19.84
CA GLU A 146 -38.89 -6.25 20.86
C GLU A 146 -38.73 -7.73 21.25
#